data_AF-A0A838QQ23-F1
#
_entry.id   AF-A0A838QQ23-F1
#
_cell.length_a   1.000
_cell.length_b   1.000
_cell.length_c   1.000
_cell.angle_alpha   90.00
_cell.angle_beta   90.00
_cell.angle_gamma   90.00
#
_symmetry.space_group_name_H-M   'P 1'
#
loop_
_entity.id
_entity.type
_entity.pdbx_description
1 polymer ?
#
loop_
_entity_poly.entity_id
_entity_poly.type
_entity_poly.pdbx_seq_one_letter_code
_entity_poly.pdbx_strand_id
1 'polypeptide(L)'
;MSKPDYDDAEVEERWCSEQQRIVADYLRSQGVEHGRIGEWPAWHIAPYASIWAIESHAQPEWIGWWVICGDLPTDYISSVDVKPPQHPREAMRVFAQNWLSMVNAWKAGREIENA
;
A
#
# COMPACT_ATOMS: atom_id res chain seq x y z
N MET A 1 -13.12 -7.65 -24.60
CA MET A 1 -12.22 -8.67 -23.99
C MET A 1 -12.92 -9.21 -22.76
N SER A 2 -12.84 -10.52 -22.49
CA SER A 2 -13.31 -11.08 -21.22
C SER A 2 -12.51 -10.46 -20.07
N LYS A 3 -13.13 -10.26 -18.90
CA LYS A 3 -12.36 -9.90 -17.70
C LYS A 3 -11.39 -11.05 -17.38
N PRO A 4 -10.16 -10.75 -16.90
CA PRO A 4 -9.27 -11.79 -16.39
C PRO A 4 -9.98 -12.56 -15.28
N ASP A 5 -9.76 -13.87 -15.25
CA ASP A 5 -10.14 -14.69 -14.12
C ASP A 5 -9.05 -14.56 -13.05
N TYR A 6 -9.30 -13.78 -12.00
CA TYR A 6 -8.33 -13.55 -10.93
C TYR A 6 -8.30 -14.69 -9.90
N ASP A 7 -9.19 -15.68 -9.99
CA ASP A 7 -9.13 -16.90 -9.20
C ASP A 7 -8.16 -17.93 -9.84
N ASP A 8 -7.74 -17.69 -11.09
CA ASP A 8 -6.65 -18.43 -11.74
C ASP A 8 -5.30 -17.98 -11.15
N ALA A 9 -4.53 -18.95 -10.65
CA ALA A 9 -3.27 -18.71 -9.95
C ALA A 9 -2.21 -17.99 -10.83
N GLU A 10 -2.13 -18.28 -12.13
CA GLU A 10 -1.17 -17.61 -13.02
C GLU A 10 -1.57 -16.15 -13.26
N VAL A 11 -2.87 -15.88 -13.34
CA VAL A 11 -3.40 -14.53 -13.48
C VAL A 11 -3.18 -13.73 -12.20
N GLU A 12 -3.43 -14.32 -11.03
CA GLU A 12 -3.18 -13.74 -9.71
C GLU A 12 -1.70 -13.42 -9.52
N GLU A 13 -0.81 -14.37 -9.79
CA GLU A 13 0.64 -14.20 -9.66
C GLU A 13 1.17 -13.08 -10.57
N ARG A 14 0.69 -13.03 -11.83
CA ARG A 14 1.03 -11.95 -12.74
C ARG A 14 0.56 -10.59 -12.21
N TRP A 15 -0.67 -10.52 -11.69
CA TRP A 15 -1.22 -9.29 -11.12
C TRP A 15 -0.44 -8.84 -9.88
N CYS A 16 -0.08 -9.75 -8.96
CA CYS A 16 0.76 -9.45 -7.80
C CYS A 16 2.14 -8.94 -8.22
N SER A 17 2.76 -9.56 -9.23
CA SER A 17 4.05 -9.12 -9.79
C SER A 17 3.96 -7.72 -10.42
N GLU A 18 2.85 -7.41 -11.08
CA GLU A 18 2.57 -6.06 -11.60
C GLU A 18 2.42 -5.04 -10.47
N GLN A 19 1.66 -5.37 -9.43
CA GLN A 19 1.49 -4.50 -8.26
C GLN A 19 2.82 -4.23 -7.54
N GLN A 20 3.70 -5.23 -7.42
CA GLN A 20 5.02 -5.05 -6.82
C GLN A 20 5.86 -4.00 -7.57
N ARG A 21 5.82 -4.03 -8.91
CA ARG A 21 6.52 -3.03 -9.75
C ARG A 21 5.93 -1.64 -9.57
N ILE A 22 4.60 -1.53 -9.50
CA ILE A 22 3.90 -0.27 -9.23
C ILE A 22 4.33 0.30 -7.87
N VAL A 23 4.41 -0.54 -6.83
CA VAL A 23 4.89 -0.13 -5.50
C VAL A 23 6.32 0.39 -5.56
N ALA A 24 7.22 -0.33 -6.24
CA ALA A 24 8.62 0.09 -6.39
C ALA A 24 8.77 1.42 -7.14
N ASP A 25 7.99 1.61 -8.21
CA ASP A 25 7.98 2.85 -8.98
C ASP A 25 7.40 4.01 -8.18
N TYR A 26 6.33 3.76 -7.43
CA TYR A 26 5.70 4.76 -6.57
C TYR A 26 6.65 5.20 -5.45
N LEU A 27 7.20 4.29 -4.66
CA LEU A 27 8.13 4.63 -3.57
C LEU A 27 9.35 5.42 -4.06
N ARG A 28 9.89 5.04 -5.23
CA ARG A 28 10.96 5.79 -5.89
C ARG A 28 10.52 7.21 -6.28
N SER A 29 9.31 7.36 -6.81
CA SER A 29 8.77 8.69 -7.18
C SER A 29 8.54 9.59 -5.97
N GLN A 30 8.21 9.01 -4.81
CA GLN A 30 8.02 9.71 -3.54
C GLN A 30 9.34 9.98 -2.80
N GLY A 31 10.47 9.47 -3.29
CA GLY A 31 11.77 9.62 -2.62
C GLY A 31 11.87 8.90 -1.28
N VAL A 32 11.07 7.85 -1.08
CA VAL A 32 11.05 7.08 0.18
C VAL A 32 12.27 6.17 0.25
N GLU A 33 13.09 6.32 1.29
CA GLU A 33 14.17 5.38 1.59
C GLU A 33 13.61 4.13 2.27
N HIS A 34 13.88 2.96 1.68
CA HIS A 34 13.37 1.68 2.17
C HIS A 34 14.33 0.53 1.88
N GLY A 35 14.12 -0.60 2.56
CA GLY A 35 14.78 -1.89 2.32
C GLY A 35 14.08 -2.69 1.22
N ARG A 36 14.00 -4.01 1.36
CA ARG A 36 13.29 -4.87 0.39
C ARG A 36 11.77 -4.62 0.41
N ILE A 37 11.17 -4.74 -0.77
CA ILE A 37 9.73 -4.90 -0.95
C ILE A 37 9.46 -6.41 -0.88
N GLY A 38 8.44 -6.83 -0.13
CA GLY A 38 8.07 -8.25 -0.06
C GLY A 38 7.84 -8.85 -1.45
N GLU A 39 8.13 -10.14 -1.64
CA GLU A 39 7.93 -10.87 -2.91
C GLU A 39 6.44 -11.08 -3.23
N TRP A 40 5.61 -11.12 -2.18
CA TRP A 40 4.15 -11.25 -2.26
C TRP A 40 3.51 -10.20 -1.36
N PRO A 41 2.32 -9.66 -1.71
CA PRO A 41 1.61 -8.75 -0.82
C PRO A 41 1.29 -9.42 0.52
N ALA A 42 1.36 -8.66 1.61
CA ALA A 42 0.95 -9.15 2.92
C ALA A 42 -0.56 -9.48 2.96
N TRP A 43 -1.34 -8.86 2.09
CA TRP A 43 -2.75 -9.17 1.83
C TRP A 43 -3.18 -8.57 0.49
N HIS A 44 -4.09 -9.23 -0.22
CA HIS A 44 -4.66 -8.69 -1.45
C HIS A 44 -6.04 -9.27 -1.78
N ILE A 45 -6.77 -8.56 -2.63
CA ILE A 45 -7.94 -9.02 -3.38
C ILE A 45 -7.82 -8.43 -4.77
N ALA A 46 -7.41 -9.23 -5.75
CA ALA A 46 -7.30 -8.80 -7.13
C ALA A 46 -8.69 -8.53 -7.77
N PRO A 47 -8.83 -7.52 -8.64
CA PRO A 47 -7.83 -6.49 -8.99
C PRO A 47 -7.85 -5.27 -8.07
N TYR A 48 -8.66 -5.30 -7.00
CA TYR A 48 -9.07 -4.11 -6.28
C TYR A 48 -7.98 -3.52 -5.38
N ALA A 49 -7.30 -4.34 -4.59
CA ALA A 49 -6.36 -3.84 -3.60
C ALA A 49 -5.29 -4.87 -3.23
N SER A 50 -4.08 -4.40 -2.96
CA SER A 50 -2.99 -5.15 -2.35
C SER A 50 -2.28 -4.26 -1.32
N ILE A 51 -1.85 -4.87 -0.21
CA ILE A 51 -1.10 -4.23 0.86
C ILE A 51 0.26 -4.89 0.98
N TRP A 52 1.31 -4.07 0.98
CA TRP A 52 2.70 -4.51 0.96
C TRP A 52 3.41 -4.06 2.23
N ALA A 53 4.12 -5.00 2.86
CA ALA A 53 5.09 -4.69 3.91
C ALA A 53 6.43 -4.35 3.24
N ILE A 54 6.98 -3.18 3.56
CA ILE A 54 8.26 -2.73 3.05
C ILE A 54 9.25 -2.68 4.21
N GLU A 55 10.39 -3.32 4.02
CA GLU A 55 11.45 -3.37 5.02
C GLU A 55 12.00 -1.97 5.30
N SER A 56 12.39 -1.72 6.55
CA SER A 56 13.02 -0.49 6.96
C SER A 56 14.45 -0.41 6.43
N HIS A 57 14.81 0.75 5.88
CA HIS A 57 16.21 1.01 5.50
C HIS A 57 17.14 1.02 6.73
N ALA A 58 16.67 1.56 7.85
CA ALA A 58 17.46 1.71 9.07
C ALA A 58 17.55 0.42 9.91
N GLN A 59 16.56 -0.47 9.79
CA GLN A 59 16.49 -1.72 10.57
C GLN A 59 16.05 -2.87 9.65
N PRO A 60 16.99 -3.62 9.06
CA PRO A 60 16.68 -4.80 8.27
C PRO A 60 15.82 -5.80 9.06
N GLU A 61 14.97 -6.53 8.36
CA GLU A 61 13.96 -7.47 8.90
C GLU A 61 12.81 -6.82 9.70
N TRP A 62 12.78 -5.49 9.82
CA TRP A 62 11.63 -4.76 10.40
C TRP A 62 10.81 -4.09 9.31
N ILE A 63 9.50 -4.01 9.51
CA ILE A 63 8.61 -3.25 8.62
C ILE A 63 8.82 -1.75 8.88
N GLY A 64 9.29 -1.01 7.88
CA GLY A 64 9.44 0.43 7.92
C GLY A 64 8.24 1.17 7.33
N TRP A 65 7.62 0.59 6.31
CA TRP A 65 6.50 1.20 5.60
C TRP A 65 5.44 0.17 5.23
N TRP A 66 4.21 0.67 5.07
CA TRP A 66 3.14 -0.06 4.41
C TRP A 66 2.75 0.69 3.13
N VAL A 67 2.49 -0.04 2.06
CA VAL A 67 2.00 0.54 0.79
C VAL A 67 0.70 -0.15 0.39
N ILE A 68 -0.26 0.61 -0.11
CA ILE A 68 -1.49 0.10 -0.72
C ILE A 68 -1.53 0.48 -2.20
N CYS A 69 -1.91 -0.46 -3.07
CA CYS A 69 -2.12 -0.22 -4.51
C CYS A 69 -3.18 -1.18 -5.09
N GLY A 70 -3.59 -0.97 -6.34
CA GLY A 70 -4.63 -1.73 -7.04
C GLY A 70 -5.50 -0.81 -7.88
N ASP A 71 -6.81 -1.03 -7.88
CA ASP A 71 -7.81 -0.14 -8.50
C ASP A 71 -8.20 1.03 -7.56
N LEU A 72 -7.20 1.58 -6.89
CA LEU A 72 -7.30 2.66 -5.91
C LEU A 72 -6.03 3.52 -5.95
N PRO A 73 -6.01 4.71 -5.33
CA PRO A 73 -4.79 5.52 -5.25
C PRO A 73 -3.64 4.72 -4.64
N THR A 74 -2.48 4.71 -5.30
CA THR A 74 -1.28 4.14 -4.68
C THR A 74 -0.80 5.09 -3.60
N ASP A 75 -0.63 4.59 -2.38
CA ASP A 75 -0.32 5.41 -1.20
C ASP A 75 0.56 4.64 -0.20
N TYR A 76 1.27 5.35 0.68
CA TYR A 76 2.14 4.76 1.69
C TYR A 76 1.97 5.41 3.07
N ILE A 77 2.24 4.64 4.12
CA ILE A 77 2.27 5.13 5.51
C ILE A 77 3.48 4.55 6.23
N SER A 78 3.96 5.25 7.25
CA SER A 78 5.03 4.73 8.10
C SER A 78 4.51 3.61 9.00
N SER A 79 5.35 2.62 9.30
CA SER A 79 4.97 1.56 10.24
C SER A 79 4.70 2.09 11.66
N VAL A 80 5.21 3.28 12.00
CA VAL A 80 4.94 3.94 13.28
C VAL A 80 3.49 4.41 13.43
N ASP A 81 2.81 4.67 12.32
CA ASP A 81 1.40 5.08 12.31
C ASP A 81 0.46 3.87 12.53
N VAL A 82 0.98 2.66 12.34
CA VAL A 82 0.25 1.40 12.49
C VAL A 82 0.40 0.89 13.92
N LYS A 83 -0.72 0.79 14.63
CA LYS A 83 -0.73 0.25 16.00
C LYS A 83 -0.28 -1.22 15.98
N PRO A 84 0.57 -1.65 16.94
CA PRO A 84 0.94 -3.05 17.08
C PRO A 84 -0.30 -3.95 17.26
N PRO A 85 -0.32 -5.16 16.68
CA PRO A 85 0.76 -5.76 15.88
C PRO A 85 0.85 -5.18 14.46
N GLN A 86 2.06 -5.15 13.89
CA GLN A 86 2.27 -4.77 12.49
C GLN A 86 1.57 -5.78 11.57
N HIS A 87 0.39 -5.40 11.07
CA HIS A 87 -0.51 -6.31 10.35
C HIS A 87 -1.25 -5.56 9.23
N PRO A 88 -1.46 -6.17 8.03
CA PRO A 88 -2.07 -5.48 6.88
C PRO A 88 -3.47 -4.93 7.17
N ARG A 89 -4.25 -5.58 8.04
CA ARG A 89 -5.56 -5.06 8.49
C ARG A 89 -5.46 -3.72 9.25
N GLU A 90 -4.42 -3.55 10.07
CA GLU A 90 -4.22 -2.31 10.81
C GLU A 90 -3.77 -1.20 9.86
N ALA A 91 -2.86 -1.51 8.92
CA ALA A 91 -2.44 -0.60 7.85
C ALA A 91 -3.63 -0.13 6.98
N MET A 92 -4.49 -1.06 6.55
CA MET A 92 -5.74 -0.73 5.81
C MET A 92 -6.60 0.29 6.56
N ARG A 93 -6.71 0.15 7.89
CA ARG A 93 -7.49 1.07 8.71
C ARG A 93 -6.88 2.48 8.70
N VAL A 94 -5.56 2.59 8.78
CA VAL A 94 -4.86 3.88 8.74
C VAL A 94 -5.05 4.55 7.38
N PHE A 95 -4.87 3.83 6.27
CA PHE A 95 -5.14 4.37 4.92
C PHE A 95 -6.57 4.92 4.80
N ALA A 96 -7.57 4.13 5.20
CA ALA A 96 -8.96 4.55 5.14
C ALA A 96 -9.24 5.79 6.01
N GLN A 97 -8.60 5.89 7.19
CA GLN A 97 -8.74 7.04 8.08
C GLN A 97 -8.10 8.30 7.52
N ASN A 98 -6.90 8.18 6.91
CA ASN A 98 -6.20 9.30 6.27
C ASN A 98 -7.03 9.85 5.11
N TRP A 99 -7.50 8.97 4.22
CA TRP A 99 -8.34 9.37 3.09
C TRP A 99 -9.66 10.00 3.54
N LEU A 100 -10.33 9.43 4.53
CA LEU A 100 -11.57 10.00 5.07
C LEU A 100 -11.33 11.39 5.68
N SER A 101 -10.22 11.57 6.39
CA SER A 101 -9.84 12.85 6.99
C SER A 101 -9.59 13.91 5.91
N MET A 102 -8.88 13.54 4.84
CA MET A 102 -8.64 14.41 3.68
C MET A 102 -9.94 14.82 2.99
N VAL A 103 -10.82 13.88 2.71
CA VAL A 103 -12.15 14.17 2.13
C VAL A 103 -12.97 15.10 3.03
N ASN A 104 -12.93 14.90 4.35
CA ASN A 104 -13.67 15.75 5.29
C ASN A 104 -13.10 17.17 5.36
N ALA A 105 -11.77 17.34 5.27
CA ALA A 105 -11.13 18.64 5.20
C ALA A 105 -11.53 19.38 3.92
N TRP A 106 -11.45 18.72 2.77
CA TRP A 106 -11.84 19.30 1.48
C TRP A 106 -13.30 19.73 1.44
N LYS A 107 -14.22 18.90 1.98
CA LYS A 107 -15.64 19.25 2.11
C LYS A 107 -15.88 20.50 2.96
N ALA A 108 -14.99 20.80 3.89
CA ALA A 108 -15.06 21.97 4.74
C ALA A 108 -14.26 23.17 4.20
N GLY A 109 -13.76 23.10 2.96
CA GLY A 109 -12.97 24.16 2.33
C GLY A 109 -11.57 24.33 2.94
N ARG A 110 -11.05 23.30 3.61
CA ARG A 110 -9.68 23.27 4.15
C ARG A 110 -8.82 22.35 3.31
N GLU A 111 -7.58 22.74 3.07
CA GLU A 111 -6.54 21.81 2.64
C GLU A 111 -5.91 21.15 3.88
N ILE A 112 -5.49 19.89 3.75
CA ILE A 112 -4.60 19.28 4.74
C ILE A 112 -3.19 19.58 4.28
N GLU A 113 -2.46 20.40 5.04
CA GLU A 113 -1.04 20.59 4.82
C GLU A 113 -0.31 19.31 5.25
N ASN A 114 0.27 18.62 4.25
CA ASN A 114 1.11 17.42 4.36
C ASN A 114 0.38 16.16 4.86
N ALA A 115 0.18 15.21 3.94
CA ALA A 115 0.11 13.78 4.24
C ALA A 115 1.48 13.18 3.92
#